data_AF-A0A2S9YY58-F1
#
_entry.id   AF-A0A2S9YY58-F1
#
_cell.length_a   1.000
_cell.length_b   1.000
_cell.length_c   1.000
_cell.angle_alpha   90.00
_cell.angle_beta   90.00
_cell.angle_gamma   90.00
#
_symmetry.space_group_name_H-M   'P 1'
#
loop_
_entity.id
_entity.type
_entity.pdbx_description
1 polymer ?
#
loop_
_entity_poly.entity_id
_entity_poly.type
_entity_poly.pdbx_seq_one_letter_code
_entity_poly.pdbx_strand_id
1 'polypeptide(L)'
;MPARIRRDLHEANRQSWNVATAAHNGHKHDQATWLREGGELLFDEDYELLGPLSGRHVLHLQCNSGQDSLCLARRGAHVTGVDISDEAVAFALALARDSDIAASFERADIYDWLPTAAAAGRRFDLVYCSYGWRPWLSDLRAWARGVAAVLRPGGAVVLLEFHPYACIFDEQRRLAYPYFGAESGQALTWPEGVGDYVGASGAALAPSGFVEHAGEYRNPHACHEFTWSVADSLAALREAGLELERFEEWPHSNGCRLYDDMVRVNDHDGRRWTTAPGQPTLPLMLGIRARKPAGLPMVQVDAFSDERFRGNPAAVVVLDQPLDDATLLAIAAENNLSETAFLLRSHADGLDLATPSRWSIRWFTPTTEVDLCGHATLASAHVVLGQLEPDAERVEFSSRSGLLTVSRDHQAPDRLCMNFPADPPQPCPADGALSHALGATPRELLVASYWVAVFDTQAEVRALAPDFAALAKLPPGEVIATAPADGDELDFVSRFFAPGVGIDEDPVTGSAHCILAPYWAARLAKQRLRARQISARGGFIECVMRGDRVELIGRCVGYARGTIDL
;
A
#
# COMPACT_ATOMS: atom_id res chain seq x y z
N MET A 1 12.80 10.90 -7.52
CA MET A 1 11.97 10.15 -8.49
C MET A 1 11.76 8.74 -7.92
N PRO A 2 10.59 8.10 -8.08
CA PRO A 2 10.44 6.71 -7.67
C PRO A 2 11.46 5.84 -8.40
N ALA A 3 12.07 4.88 -7.69
CA ALA A 3 12.99 3.93 -8.30
C ALA A 3 12.22 3.12 -9.36
N ARG A 4 12.73 3.08 -10.58
CA ARG A 4 12.11 2.32 -11.67
C ARG A 4 12.56 0.86 -11.58
N ILE A 5 11.63 -0.08 -11.56
CA ILE A 5 11.95 -1.53 -11.63
C ILE A 5 12.86 -1.79 -12.84
N ARG A 6 14.07 -2.30 -12.57
CA ARG A 6 15.17 -2.46 -13.54
C ARG A 6 15.21 -3.88 -14.13
N ARG A 7 14.16 -4.23 -14.87
CA ARG A 7 14.00 -5.58 -15.47
C ARG A 7 15.17 -5.99 -16.37
N ASP A 8 15.78 -5.02 -17.04
CA ASP A 8 17.00 -5.20 -17.84
C ASP A 8 18.15 -5.75 -16.99
N LEU A 9 18.35 -5.20 -15.79
CA LEU A 9 19.40 -5.63 -14.87
C LEU A 9 19.05 -6.96 -14.18
N HIS A 10 17.77 -7.19 -13.89
CA HIS A 10 17.31 -8.46 -13.33
C HIS A 10 17.56 -9.63 -14.29
N GLU A 11 17.36 -9.43 -15.58
CA GLU A 11 17.64 -10.46 -16.59
C GLU A 11 19.14 -10.78 -16.67
N ALA A 12 20.02 -9.78 -16.59
CA ALA A 12 21.47 -10.02 -16.47
C ALA A 12 21.80 -10.80 -15.18
N ASN A 13 21.19 -10.41 -14.06
CA ASN A 13 21.35 -11.13 -12.78
C ASN A 13 20.87 -12.58 -12.87
N ARG A 14 19.76 -12.86 -13.56
CA ARG A 14 19.27 -14.23 -13.79
C ARG A 14 20.32 -15.07 -14.50
N GLN A 15 20.88 -14.55 -15.60
CA GLN A 15 21.90 -15.26 -16.38
C GLN A 15 23.16 -15.52 -15.54
N SER A 16 23.59 -14.52 -14.76
CA SER A 16 24.73 -14.64 -13.85
C SER A 16 24.48 -15.67 -12.73
N TRP A 17 23.30 -15.66 -12.13
CA TRP A 17 22.90 -16.62 -11.10
C TRP A 17 22.75 -18.05 -11.63
N ASN A 18 22.31 -18.25 -12.87
CA ASN A 18 22.26 -19.58 -13.48
C ASN A 18 23.65 -20.24 -13.49
N VAL A 19 24.70 -19.47 -13.82
CA VAL A 19 26.09 -19.96 -13.80
C VAL A 19 26.58 -20.22 -12.37
N ALA A 20 26.36 -19.28 -11.46
CA ALA A 20 26.83 -19.40 -10.08
C ALA A 20 26.16 -20.57 -9.34
N THR A 21 24.86 -20.76 -9.56
CA THR A 21 24.07 -21.82 -8.92
C THR A 21 24.62 -23.21 -9.24
N ALA A 22 25.00 -23.45 -10.49
CA ALA A 22 25.59 -24.72 -10.91
C ALA A 22 26.91 -24.99 -10.17
N ALA A 23 27.77 -24.00 -10.04
CA ALA A 23 29.03 -24.10 -9.27
C ALA A 23 28.77 -24.33 -7.77
N HIS A 24 27.92 -23.50 -7.17
CA HIS A 24 27.57 -23.56 -5.74
C HIS A 24 27.03 -24.93 -5.33
N ASN A 25 26.13 -25.52 -6.13
CA ASN A 25 25.60 -26.85 -5.84
C ASN A 25 26.61 -27.96 -6.12
N GLY A 26 27.54 -27.76 -7.05
CA GLY A 26 28.65 -28.67 -7.29
C GLY A 26 29.54 -28.86 -6.06
N HIS A 27 29.69 -27.85 -5.20
CA HIS A 27 30.50 -27.92 -3.99
C HIS A 27 29.89 -28.74 -2.85
N LYS A 28 28.66 -29.22 -3.00
CA LYS A 28 27.90 -29.87 -1.94
C LYS A 28 27.67 -31.34 -2.25
N HIS A 29 28.08 -32.21 -1.33
CA HIS A 29 27.84 -33.65 -1.43
C HIS A 29 26.39 -34.00 -1.02
N ASP A 30 25.85 -35.08 -1.60
CA ASP A 30 24.51 -35.68 -1.38
C ASP A 30 23.53 -34.88 -0.49
N GLN A 31 23.05 -33.74 -1.02
CA GLN A 31 22.19 -32.81 -0.29
C GLN A 31 20.81 -33.43 0.02
N ALA A 32 20.33 -34.32 -0.85
CA ALA A 32 19.01 -34.93 -0.73
C ALA A 32 18.94 -35.87 0.48
N THR A 33 19.93 -36.78 0.60
CA THR A 33 20.01 -37.67 1.76
C THR A 33 20.25 -36.88 3.04
N TRP A 34 21.18 -35.91 3.02
CA TRP A 34 21.48 -35.08 4.19
C TRP A 34 20.25 -34.33 4.73
N LEU A 35 19.43 -33.74 3.84
CA LEU A 35 18.17 -33.10 4.25
C LEU A 35 17.14 -34.11 4.79
N ARG A 36 17.03 -35.29 4.17
CA ARG A 36 16.11 -36.34 4.62
C ARG A 36 16.47 -36.85 6.03
N GLU A 37 17.74 -36.89 6.35
CA GLU A 37 18.28 -37.31 7.66
C GLU A 37 18.21 -36.22 8.74
N GLY A 38 17.64 -35.05 8.43
CA GLY A 38 17.43 -33.98 9.39
C GLY A 38 18.48 -32.86 9.34
N GLY A 39 19.33 -32.82 8.31
CA GLY A 39 20.33 -31.77 8.11
C GLY A 39 19.73 -30.37 8.12
N GLU A 40 20.32 -29.45 8.86
CA GLU A 40 19.78 -28.11 9.11
C GLU A 40 20.73 -27.04 8.55
N LEU A 41 20.18 -26.12 7.75
CA LEU A 41 20.92 -24.97 7.21
C LEU A 41 20.64 -23.70 7.98
N LEU A 42 19.40 -23.53 8.42
CA LEU A 42 18.94 -22.34 9.12
C LEU A 42 19.50 -22.32 10.54
N PHE A 43 19.82 -21.13 11.01
CA PHE A 43 20.38 -20.89 12.34
C PHE A 43 19.25 -20.61 13.34
N ASP A 44 19.56 -20.61 14.63
CA ASP A 44 18.57 -20.36 15.68
C ASP A 44 17.87 -19.01 15.51
N GLU A 45 18.61 -17.98 15.08
CA GLU A 45 18.11 -16.63 14.83
C GLU A 45 17.02 -16.60 13.76
N ASP A 46 17.12 -17.46 12.73
CA ASP A 46 16.08 -17.64 11.73
C ASP A 46 14.78 -18.09 12.40
N TYR A 47 14.86 -19.12 13.24
CA TYR A 47 13.70 -19.72 13.90
C TYR A 47 13.11 -18.84 15.00
N GLU A 48 13.94 -18.09 15.73
CA GLU A 48 13.49 -17.11 16.72
C GLU A 48 12.62 -16.02 16.09
N LEU A 49 13.00 -15.55 14.89
CA LEU A 49 12.23 -14.55 14.16
C LEU A 49 11.04 -15.14 13.41
N LEU A 50 11.15 -16.35 12.83
CA LEU A 50 10.04 -17.03 12.16
C LEU A 50 8.92 -17.42 13.11
N GLY A 51 9.27 -17.92 14.30
CA GLY A 51 8.34 -18.51 15.25
C GLY A 51 7.81 -19.88 14.80
N PRO A 52 6.66 -20.33 15.34
CA PRO A 52 6.10 -21.66 15.04
C PRO A 52 5.72 -21.83 13.57
N LEU A 53 6.20 -22.90 12.93
CA LEU A 53 6.04 -23.16 11.49
C LEU A 53 4.97 -24.19 11.12
N SER A 54 4.60 -25.10 12.03
CA SER A 54 3.69 -26.20 11.72
C SER A 54 2.34 -25.71 11.20
N GLY A 55 1.95 -26.16 10.01
CA GLY A 55 0.72 -25.79 9.31
C GLY A 55 0.70 -24.38 8.70
N ARG A 56 1.76 -23.59 8.87
CA ARG A 56 1.83 -22.22 8.32
C ARG A 56 2.13 -22.25 6.82
N HIS A 57 1.49 -21.37 6.07
CA HIS A 57 1.83 -21.10 4.68
C HIS A 57 2.97 -20.08 4.64
N VAL A 58 4.13 -20.51 4.13
CA VAL A 58 5.35 -19.70 4.07
C VAL A 58 5.70 -19.44 2.61
N LEU A 59 5.85 -18.17 2.26
CA LEU A 59 6.44 -17.74 1.01
C LEU A 59 7.92 -17.43 1.25
N HIS A 60 8.82 -18.20 0.64
CA HIS A 60 10.25 -17.92 0.66
C HIS A 60 10.64 -17.21 -0.64
N LEU A 61 10.94 -15.90 -0.56
CA LEU A 61 11.35 -15.11 -1.72
C LEU A 61 12.87 -15.18 -1.90
N GLN A 62 13.31 -15.18 -3.16
CA GLN A 62 14.72 -15.32 -3.55
C GLN A 62 15.33 -16.60 -2.95
N CYS A 63 14.58 -17.70 -3.06
CA CYS A 63 14.85 -18.92 -2.31
C CYS A 63 16.09 -19.70 -2.79
N ASN A 64 16.77 -19.23 -3.83
CA ASN A 64 17.89 -19.89 -4.47
C ASN A 64 17.53 -21.36 -4.77
N SER A 65 18.43 -22.29 -4.46
CA SER A 65 18.35 -23.72 -4.73
C SER A 65 17.44 -24.47 -3.73
N GLY A 66 16.69 -23.73 -2.92
CA GLY A 66 15.57 -24.24 -2.12
C GLY A 66 15.94 -25.00 -0.86
N GLN A 67 17.23 -25.11 -0.48
CA GLN A 67 17.61 -25.90 0.68
C GLN A 67 17.00 -25.35 1.98
N ASP A 68 17.05 -24.03 2.19
CA ASP A 68 16.40 -23.37 3.33
C ASP A 68 14.89 -23.60 3.32
N SER A 69 14.25 -23.52 2.14
CA SER A 69 12.81 -23.81 1.97
C SER A 69 12.46 -25.23 2.44
N LEU A 70 13.33 -26.21 2.18
CA LEU A 70 13.11 -27.59 2.58
C LEU A 70 13.33 -27.80 4.08
N CYS A 71 14.24 -27.06 4.72
CA CYS A 71 14.36 -27.02 6.18
C CYS A 71 13.06 -26.51 6.83
N LEU A 72 12.47 -25.44 6.30
CA LEU A 72 11.18 -24.91 6.74
C LEU A 72 10.05 -25.92 6.54
N ALA A 73 9.98 -26.56 5.36
CA ALA A 73 8.96 -27.55 5.04
C ALA A 73 9.03 -28.79 5.96
N ARG A 74 10.24 -29.28 6.26
CA ARG A 74 10.44 -30.41 7.20
C ARG A 74 9.97 -30.08 8.62
N ARG A 75 9.95 -28.81 9.01
CA ARG A 75 9.37 -28.32 10.28
C ARG A 75 7.84 -28.13 10.21
N GLY A 76 7.20 -28.61 9.14
CA GLY A 76 5.76 -28.68 8.99
C GLY A 76 5.12 -27.47 8.32
N ALA A 77 5.90 -26.55 7.74
CA ALA A 77 5.35 -25.45 6.94
C ALA A 77 4.93 -25.91 5.54
N HIS A 78 3.92 -25.26 4.98
CA HIS A 78 3.57 -25.33 3.56
C HIS A 78 4.35 -24.26 2.81
N VAL A 79 5.46 -24.65 2.18
CA VAL A 79 6.43 -23.70 1.61
C VAL A 79 6.22 -23.53 0.10
N THR A 80 6.17 -22.27 -0.33
CA THR A 80 6.37 -21.87 -1.73
C THR A 80 7.64 -21.05 -1.85
N GLY A 81 8.63 -21.54 -2.58
CA GLY A 81 9.84 -20.80 -2.95
C GLY A 81 9.67 -20.07 -4.28
N VAL A 82 10.19 -18.86 -4.39
CA VAL A 82 10.21 -18.10 -5.65
C VAL A 82 11.63 -17.60 -5.90
N ASP A 83 12.16 -17.86 -7.09
CA ASP A 83 13.48 -17.37 -7.50
C ASP A 83 13.48 -17.03 -9.00
N ILE A 84 14.38 -16.13 -9.41
CA ILE A 84 14.51 -15.71 -10.80
C ILE A 84 15.31 -16.73 -11.64
N SER A 85 16.23 -17.45 -11.01
CA SER A 85 17.17 -18.40 -11.63
C SER A 85 16.47 -19.69 -12.04
N ASP A 86 16.60 -20.07 -13.32
CA ASP A 86 16.06 -21.32 -13.85
C ASP A 86 16.80 -22.51 -13.26
N GLU A 87 18.12 -22.41 -13.14
CA GLU A 87 18.96 -23.47 -12.58
C GLU A 87 18.66 -23.69 -11.10
N ALA A 88 18.44 -22.61 -10.35
CA ALA A 88 18.11 -22.69 -8.93
C ALA A 88 16.74 -23.35 -8.71
N VAL A 89 15.72 -22.95 -9.46
CA VAL A 89 14.37 -23.52 -9.35
C VAL A 89 14.34 -24.97 -9.83
N ALA A 90 15.01 -25.28 -10.94
CA ALA A 90 15.12 -26.65 -11.44
C ALA A 90 15.82 -27.56 -10.41
N PHE A 91 16.90 -27.07 -9.79
CA PHE A 91 17.59 -27.78 -8.73
C PHE A 91 16.71 -27.96 -7.49
N ALA A 92 16.01 -26.91 -7.06
CA ALA A 92 15.12 -26.96 -5.89
C ALA A 92 13.99 -27.99 -6.08
N LEU A 93 13.38 -28.04 -7.27
CA LEU A 93 12.36 -29.05 -7.61
C LEU A 93 12.92 -30.47 -7.58
N ALA A 94 14.13 -30.67 -8.13
CA ALA A 94 14.80 -31.97 -8.08
C ALA A 94 15.13 -32.36 -6.64
N LEU A 95 15.70 -31.45 -5.85
CA LEU A 95 16.08 -31.67 -4.47
C LEU A 95 14.87 -32.00 -3.59
N ALA A 96 13.74 -31.31 -3.76
CA ALA A 96 12.50 -31.59 -3.03
C ALA A 96 12.00 -33.00 -3.30
N ARG A 97 11.95 -33.40 -4.59
CA ARG A 97 11.58 -34.75 -5.00
C ARG A 97 12.55 -35.79 -4.45
N ASP A 98 13.84 -35.55 -4.59
CA ASP A 98 14.86 -36.53 -4.26
C ASP A 98 15.05 -36.66 -2.75
N SER A 99 14.80 -35.61 -1.96
CA SER A 99 14.79 -35.65 -0.49
C SER A 99 13.48 -36.16 0.12
N ASP A 100 12.42 -36.31 -0.67
CA ASP A 100 11.04 -36.62 -0.22
C ASP A 100 10.49 -35.57 0.77
N ILE A 101 10.80 -34.30 0.53
CA ILE A 101 10.32 -33.16 1.33
C ILE A 101 9.41 -32.29 0.45
N ALA A 102 8.15 -32.15 0.86
CA ALA A 102 7.13 -31.45 0.09
C ALA A 102 7.29 -29.92 0.16
N ALA A 103 7.68 -29.30 -0.96
CA ALA A 103 7.65 -27.85 -1.17
C ALA A 103 7.38 -27.54 -2.65
N SER A 104 6.88 -26.34 -2.95
CA SER A 104 6.66 -25.86 -4.31
C SER A 104 7.67 -24.77 -4.66
N PHE A 105 8.11 -24.71 -5.90
CA PHE A 105 9.06 -23.71 -6.38
C PHE A 105 8.60 -23.11 -7.70
N GLU A 106 8.68 -21.79 -7.81
CA GLU A 106 8.22 -21.04 -8.96
C GLU A 106 9.34 -20.15 -9.49
N ARG A 107 9.74 -20.39 -10.75
CA ARG A 107 10.64 -19.50 -11.47
C ARG A 107 9.87 -18.23 -11.79
N ALA A 108 10.31 -17.08 -11.29
CA ALA A 108 9.77 -15.76 -11.60
C ALA A 108 10.68 -14.62 -11.11
N ASP A 109 10.67 -13.49 -11.81
CA ASP A 109 11.06 -12.22 -11.19
C ASP A 109 9.98 -11.87 -10.16
N ILE A 110 10.38 -11.61 -8.92
CA ILE A 110 9.47 -11.31 -7.81
C ILE A 110 8.60 -10.07 -8.08
N TYR A 111 9.09 -9.12 -8.88
CA TYR A 111 8.33 -7.93 -9.26
C TYR A 111 7.18 -8.24 -10.23
N ASP A 112 7.20 -9.40 -10.90
CA ASP A 112 6.06 -9.93 -11.65
C ASP A 112 5.22 -10.88 -10.80
N TRP A 113 5.89 -11.68 -9.98
CA TRP A 113 5.25 -12.71 -9.17
C TRP A 113 4.33 -12.13 -8.11
N LEU A 114 4.81 -11.17 -7.30
CA LEU A 114 4.05 -10.60 -6.18
C LEU A 114 2.70 -9.99 -6.60
N PRO A 115 2.64 -9.08 -7.59
CA PRO A 115 1.35 -8.53 -8.03
C PRO A 115 0.45 -9.60 -8.65
N THR A 116 1.01 -10.57 -9.39
CA THR A 116 0.24 -11.68 -9.98
C THR A 116 -0.35 -12.58 -8.90
N ALA A 117 0.44 -12.95 -7.89
CA ALA A 117 0.02 -13.77 -6.77
C ALA A 117 -1.04 -13.07 -5.91
N ALA A 118 -0.85 -11.78 -5.63
CA ALA A 118 -1.82 -10.97 -4.91
C ALA A 118 -3.16 -10.91 -5.65
N ALA A 119 -3.13 -10.68 -6.97
CA ALA A 119 -4.31 -10.63 -7.84
C ALA A 119 -5.02 -11.99 -7.96
N ALA A 120 -4.27 -13.09 -7.91
CA ALA A 120 -4.82 -14.44 -7.85
C ALA A 120 -5.36 -14.83 -6.45
N GLY A 121 -5.39 -13.90 -5.49
CA GLY A 121 -5.90 -14.16 -4.14
C GLY A 121 -4.98 -15.03 -3.28
N ARG A 122 -3.72 -15.25 -3.67
CA ARG A 122 -2.77 -16.02 -2.86
C ARG A 122 -2.41 -15.22 -1.60
N ARG A 123 -2.44 -15.90 -0.46
CA ARG A 123 -2.15 -15.30 0.85
C ARG A 123 -1.32 -16.24 1.72
N PHE A 124 -0.35 -15.68 2.45
CA PHE A 124 0.61 -16.40 3.27
C PHE A 124 0.59 -15.91 4.72
N ASP A 125 0.92 -16.80 5.65
CA ASP A 125 1.09 -16.45 7.07
C ASP A 125 2.43 -15.78 7.32
N LEU A 126 3.46 -16.23 6.59
CA LEU A 126 4.82 -15.73 6.67
C LEU A 126 5.39 -15.48 5.27
N VAL A 127 6.08 -14.36 5.11
CA VAL A 127 7.03 -14.14 4.01
C VAL A 127 8.43 -14.16 4.60
N TYR A 128 9.32 -14.96 4.03
CA TYR A 128 10.69 -15.11 4.50
C TYR A 128 11.66 -14.75 3.38
N CYS A 129 12.69 -13.98 3.71
CA CYS A 129 13.86 -13.78 2.85
C CYS A 129 15.10 -14.11 3.68
N SER A 130 15.86 -15.13 3.25
CA SER A 130 17.13 -15.48 3.87
C SER A 130 18.27 -14.59 3.35
N TYR A 131 19.49 -14.93 3.71
CA TYR A 131 20.72 -14.16 3.51
C TYR A 131 20.91 -13.69 2.05
N GLY A 132 21.32 -12.42 1.87
CA GLY A 132 21.65 -11.85 0.58
C GLY A 132 20.46 -11.43 -0.28
N TRP A 133 19.26 -11.26 0.28
CA TRP A 133 18.07 -10.86 -0.48
C TRP A 133 18.10 -9.38 -0.94
N ARG A 134 18.59 -8.47 -0.08
CA ARG A 134 18.45 -7.01 -0.25
C ARG A 134 19.18 -6.47 -1.48
N PRO A 135 20.42 -6.89 -1.81
CA PRO A 135 21.15 -6.36 -2.95
C PRO A 135 20.51 -6.66 -4.31
N TRP A 136 19.52 -7.55 -4.43
CA TRP A 136 18.94 -7.89 -5.72
C TRP A 136 17.63 -7.13 -6.03
N LEU A 137 17.22 -6.22 -5.16
CA LEU A 137 15.98 -5.46 -5.30
C LEU A 137 16.20 -4.11 -5.97
N SER A 138 15.69 -3.90 -7.19
CA SER A 138 15.80 -2.58 -7.85
C SER A 138 14.85 -1.52 -7.31
N ASP A 139 13.79 -1.91 -6.61
CA ASP A 139 12.86 -1.02 -5.91
C ASP A 139 12.34 -1.68 -4.63
N LEU A 140 12.90 -1.27 -3.50
CA LEU A 140 12.57 -1.79 -2.18
C LEU A 140 11.11 -1.49 -1.76
N ARG A 141 10.54 -0.36 -2.22
CA ARG A 141 9.17 0.04 -1.87
C ARG A 141 8.14 -0.75 -2.65
N ALA A 142 8.37 -0.95 -3.95
CA ALA A 142 7.51 -1.80 -4.76
C ALA A 142 7.52 -3.25 -4.24
N TRP A 143 8.69 -3.75 -3.85
CA TRP A 143 8.82 -5.06 -3.20
C TRP A 143 8.03 -5.12 -1.88
N ALA A 144 8.20 -4.16 -0.97
CA ALA A 144 7.52 -4.15 0.32
C ALA A 144 5.99 -4.08 0.18
N ARG A 145 5.47 -3.29 -0.78
CA ARG A 145 4.03 -3.27 -1.11
C ARG A 145 3.54 -4.65 -1.60
N GLY A 146 4.32 -5.30 -2.45
CA GLY A 146 4.01 -6.65 -2.94
C GLY A 146 3.97 -7.68 -1.81
N VAL A 147 4.94 -7.64 -0.89
CA VAL A 147 4.98 -8.48 0.32
C VAL A 147 3.74 -8.26 1.19
N ALA A 148 3.39 -7.00 1.49
CA ALA A 148 2.19 -6.69 2.27
C ALA A 148 0.90 -7.17 1.61
N ALA A 149 0.82 -7.14 0.26
CA ALA A 149 -0.35 -7.58 -0.49
C ALA A 149 -0.58 -9.10 -0.46
N VAL A 150 0.49 -9.90 -0.32
CA VAL A 150 0.39 -11.37 -0.22
C VAL A 150 0.36 -11.88 1.22
N LEU A 151 0.56 -11.02 2.23
CA LEU A 151 0.38 -11.39 3.64
C LEU A 151 -1.11 -11.42 4.02
N ARG A 152 -1.49 -12.45 4.79
CA ARG A 152 -2.76 -12.44 5.53
C ARG A 152 -2.74 -11.33 6.59
N PRO A 153 -3.90 -10.76 6.95
CA PRO A 153 -3.99 -9.94 8.17
C PRO A 153 -3.42 -10.71 9.38
N GLY A 154 -2.54 -10.06 10.15
CA GLY A 154 -1.80 -10.68 11.25
C GLY A 154 -0.60 -11.54 10.83
N GLY A 155 -0.37 -11.75 9.53
CA GLY A 155 0.84 -12.40 9.01
C GLY A 155 2.08 -11.53 9.15
N ALA A 156 3.28 -12.09 8.94
CA ALA A 156 4.53 -11.36 9.12
C ALA A 156 5.56 -11.60 8.00
N VAL A 157 6.37 -10.60 7.72
CA VAL A 157 7.61 -10.74 6.96
C VAL A 157 8.79 -10.88 7.92
N VAL A 158 9.69 -11.82 7.60
CA VAL A 158 10.92 -12.09 8.33
C VAL A 158 12.09 -11.99 7.36
N LEU A 159 13.07 -11.16 7.69
CA LEU A 159 14.22 -10.85 6.85
C LEU A 159 15.49 -11.07 7.66
N LEU A 160 16.39 -11.90 7.16
CA LEU A 160 17.75 -12.03 7.69
C LEU A 160 18.77 -11.62 6.63
N GLU A 161 19.77 -10.83 7.03
CA GLU A 161 20.71 -10.25 6.06
C GLU A 161 22.05 -9.89 6.72
N PHE A 162 23.12 -9.91 5.93
CA PHE A 162 24.40 -9.32 6.34
C PHE A 162 24.23 -7.81 6.55
N HIS A 163 24.76 -7.30 7.65
CA HIS A 163 24.55 -5.91 7.99
C HIS A 163 25.22 -5.00 6.93
N PRO A 164 24.50 -4.04 6.29
CA PRO A 164 25.06 -3.26 5.19
C PRO A 164 26.30 -2.46 5.57
N TYR A 165 26.45 -2.10 6.85
CA TYR A 165 27.68 -1.52 7.39
C TYR A 165 28.88 -2.46 7.27
N ALA A 166 28.71 -3.76 7.51
CA ALA A 166 29.80 -4.72 7.34
C ALA A 166 30.19 -4.87 5.85
N CYS A 167 29.21 -4.75 4.96
CA CYS A 167 29.41 -4.87 3.51
C CYS A 167 30.09 -3.65 2.85
N ILE A 168 30.45 -2.59 3.58
CA ILE A 168 31.19 -1.46 2.99
C ILE A 168 32.69 -1.72 2.86
N PHE A 169 33.18 -2.76 3.53
CA PHE A 169 34.58 -3.12 3.54
C PHE A 169 34.86 -4.28 2.59
N ASP A 170 36.08 -4.33 2.06
CA ASP A 170 36.61 -5.55 1.46
C ASP A 170 37.04 -6.57 2.53
N GLU A 171 37.49 -7.74 2.07
CA GLU A 171 37.93 -8.86 2.92
C GLU A 171 39.08 -8.47 3.89
N GLN A 172 39.85 -7.43 3.56
CA GLN A 172 40.94 -6.90 4.40
C GLN A 172 40.51 -5.72 5.28
N ARG A 173 39.20 -5.48 5.41
CA ARG A 173 38.59 -4.38 6.18
C ARG A 173 38.93 -2.97 5.68
N ARG A 174 39.27 -2.83 4.40
CA ARG A 174 39.47 -1.50 3.79
C ARG A 174 38.14 -1.03 3.24
N LEU A 175 37.83 0.25 3.43
CA LEU A 175 36.60 0.84 2.87
C LEU A 175 36.65 0.73 1.34
N ALA A 176 35.72 -0.03 0.77
CA ALA A 176 35.72 -0.39 -0.64
C ALA A 176 34.39 -0.07 -1.34
N TYR A 177 33.28 -0.15 -0.60
CA TYR A 177 31.93 -0.07 -1.17
C TYR A 177 31.07 1.00 -0.48
N PRO A 178 30.14 1.64 -1.21
CA PRO A 178 29.32 2.70 -0.64
C PRO A 178 28.18 2.16 0.23
N TYR A 179 27.91 2.82 1.36
CA TYR A 179 26.72 2.52 2.19
C TYR A 179 25.42 3.10 1.61
N PHE A 180 25.46 4.37 1.15
CA PHE A 180 24.27 5.13 0.71
C PHE A 180 24.07 5.18 -0.81
N GLY A 181 25.05 4.72 -1.59
CA GLY A 181 25.15 5.07 -3.01
C GLY A 181 25.27 6.59 -3.25
N ALA A 182 25.40 7.00 -4.51
CA ALA A 182 25.20 8.38 -4.94
C ALA A 182 23.71 8.77 -4.84
N GLU A 183 22.82 7.78 -4.99
CA GLU A 183 21.38 7.87 -4.77
C GLU A 183 20.92 6.54 -4.12
N SER A 184 19.88 6.60 -3.26
CA SER A 184 19.33 5.39 -2.61
C SER A 184 18.81 4.40 -3.66
N GLY A 185 19.28 3.15 -3.61
CA GLY A 185 19.00 2.14 -4.61
C GLY A 185 19.91 2.19 -5.85
N GLN A 186 21.06 2.86 -5.78
CA GLN A 186 22.02 2.87 -6.89
C GLN A 186 22.47 1.44 -7.21
N ALA A 187 22.44 1.10 -8.50
CA ALA A 187 23.01 -0.13 -9.03
C ALA A 187 24.55 -0.05 -9.10
N LEU A 188 25.21 -1.01 -8.48
CA LEU A 188 26.62 -1.36 -8.64
C LEU A 188 26.72 -2.50 -9.64
N THR A 189 27.62 -2.39 -10.61
CA THR A 189 27.81 -3.40 -11.66
C THR A 189 29.12 -4.13 -11.45
N TRP A 190 29.06 -5.46 -11.51
CA TRP A 190 30.17 -6.38 -11.37
C TRP A 190 30.37 -7.12 -12.71
N PRO A 191 31.31 -6.68 -13.56
CA PRO A 191 31.60 -7.32 -14.84
C PRO A 191 31.94 -8.82 -14.73
N GLU A 192 32.50 -9.23 -13.60
CA GLU A 192 32.88 -10.59 -13.25
C GLU A 192 31.70 -11.49 -12.87
N GLY A 193 30.50 -10.93 -12.72
CA GLY A 193 29.29 -11.66 -12.37
C GLY A 193 29.22 -12.10 -10.90
N VAL A 194 28.20 -12.90 -10.59
CA VAL A 194 28.07 -13.51 -9.26
C VAL A 194 29.22 -14.47 -9.04
N GLY A 195 29.97 -14.26 -7.95
CA GLY A 195 31.12 -15.08 -7.55
C GLY A 195 30.74 -16.44 -6.94
N ASP A 196 31.73 -17.32 -6.85
CA ASP A 196 31.62 -18.62 -6.20
C ASP A 196 31.94 -18.56 -4.69
N TYR A 197 31.10 -17.83 -3.95
CA TYR A 197 31.28 -17.64 -2.52
C TYR A 197 31.07 -18.94 -1.71
N VAL A 198 30.36 -19.93 -2.26
CA VAL A 198 30.21 -21.26 -1.62
C VAL A 198 31.53 -22.01 -1.69
N GLY A 199 32.20 -22.02 -2.84
CA GLY A 199 33.57 -22.54 -2.99
C GLY A 199 34.54 -21.87 -2.01
N ALA A 200 34.51 -20.53 -1.93
CA ALA A 200 35.37 -19.75 -1.02
C ALA A 200 35.08 -20.02 0.48
N SER A 201 33.82 -20.29 0.84
CA SER A 201 33.41 -20.53 2.24
C SER A 201 33.64 -21.98 2.70
N GLY A 202 33.90 -22.90 1.78
CA GLY A 202 34.17 -24.30 2.08
C GLY A 202 33.04 -24.97 2.86
N ALA A 203 33.41 -25.76 3.87
CA ALA A 203 32.47 -26.51 4.70
C ALA A 203 31.45 -25.65 5.47
N ALA A 204 31.66 -24.33 5.62
CA ALA A 204 30.71 -23.48 6.34
C ALA A 204 29.37 -23.30 5.59
N LEU A 205 29.39 -23.30 4.25
CA LEU A 205 28.19 -23.22 3.39
C LEU A 205 27.88 -24.53 2.65
N ALA A 206 28.67 -25.58 2.88
CA ALA A 206 28.46 -26.93 2.37
C ALA A 206 28.38 -27.97 3.51
N PRO A 207 27.41 -27.86 4.44
CA PRO A 207 27.32 -28.73 5.61
C PRO A 207 26.98 -30.19 5.28
N SER A 208 26.45 -30.46 4.07
CA SER A 208 26.24 -31.82 3.57
C SER A 208 27.54 -32.52 3.12
N GLY A 209 28.66 -31.81 3.18
CA GLY A 209 29.99 -32.26 2.76
C GLY A 209 30.53 -31.36 1.65
N PHE A 210 31.69 -30.73 1.90
CA PHE A 210 32.34 -29.87 0.93
C PHE A 210 33.12 -30.67 -0.11
N VAL A 211 32.93 -30.34 -1.38
CA VAL A 211 33.66 -30.88 -2.53
C VAL A 211 34.47 -29.76 -3.16
N GLU A 212 35.79 -29.92 -3.16
CA GLU A 212 36.69 -28.99 -3.84
C GLU A 212 36.72 -29.31 -5.35
N HIS A 213 36.52 -28.29 -6.19
CA HIS A 213 36.63 -28.43 -7.65
C HIS A 213 37.97 -27.91 -8.13
N ALA A 214 38.64 -28.70 -8.98
CA ALA A 214 39.86 -28.27 -9.65
C ALA A 214 39.52 -27.42 -10.89
N GLY A 215 39.62 -26.10 -10.79
CA GLY A 215 39.40 -25.19 -11.92
C GLY A 215 39.20 -23.75 -11.48
N GLU A 216 39.48 -22.80 -12.38
CA GLU A 216 39.17 -21.39 -12.15
C GLU A 216 37.68 -21.14 -12.47
N TYR A 217 36.90 -20.74 -11.47
CA TYR A 217 35.51 -20.32 -11.69
C TYR A 217 35.46 -19.03 -12.51
N ARG A 218 34.59 -18.99 -13.53
CA ARG A 218 34.37 -17.80 -14.36
C ARG A 218 32.89 -17.66 -14.67
N ASN A 219 32.34 -16.48 -14.39
CA ASN A 219 30.99 -16.12 -14.79
C ASN A 219 31.04 -15.17 -16.00
N PRO A 220 30.49 -15.54 -17.17
CA PRO A 220 30.54 -14.70 -18.36
C PRO A 220 29.47 -13.59 -18.34
N HIS A 221 28.56 -13.59 -17.36
CA HIS A 221 27.47 -12.63 -17.26
C HIS A 221 27.71 -11.70 -16.08
N ALA A 222 27.77 -10.40 -16.35
CA ALA A 222 27.82 -9.39 -15.31
C ALA A 222 26.59 -9.48 -14.38
N CYS A 223 26.76 -9.05 -13.14
CA CYS A 223 25.65 -8.89 -12.20
C CYS A 223 25.57 -7.46 -11.67
N HIS A 224 24.43 -7.15 -11.08
CA HIS A 224 24.06 -5.82 -10.63
C HIS A 224 23.44 -5.90 -9.24
N GLU A 225 24.07 -5.24 -8.29
CA GLU A 225 23.61 -5.14 -6.91
C GLU A 225 23.09 -3.73 -6.61
N PHE A 226 22.02 -3.63 -5.82
CA PHE A 226 21.38 -2.38 -5.46
C PHE A 226 21.69 -2.00 -4.01
N THR A 227 22.12 -0.76 -3.82
CA THR A 227 22.58 -0.27 -2.52
C THR A 227 21.43 0.34 -1.72
N TRP A 228 20.99 -0.38 -0.69
CA TRP A 228 19.93 0.07 0.23
C TRP A 228 20.44 0.14 1.67
N SER A 229 20.17 1.25 2.37
CA SER A 229 20.50 1.35 3.79
C SER A 229 19.52 0.57 4.67
N VAL A 230 19.88 0.39 5.95
CA VAL A 230 18.94 -0.12 6.97
C VAL A 230 17.70 0.79 7.07
N ALA A 231 17.89 2.11 6.97
CA ALA A 231 16.80 3.07 7.03
C ALA A 231 15.84 2.94 5.84
N ASP A 232 16.35 2.66 4.63
CA ASP A 232 15.50 2.42 3.46
C ASP A 232 14.64 1.17 3.65
N SER A 233 15.21 0.11 4.22
CA SER A 233 14.51 -1.15 4.49
C SER A 233 13.37 -0.96 5.49
N LEU A 234 13.64 -0.31 6.62
CA LEU A 234 12.62 -0.01 7.63
C LEU A 234 11.56 0.96 7.11
N ALA A 235 11.96 1.97 6.33
CA ALA A 235 11.03 2.91 5.72
C ALA A 235 10.10 2.24 4.72
N ALA A 236 10.61 1.36 3.86
CA ALA A 236 9.82 0.64 2.87
C ALA A 236 8.76 -0.27 3.52
N LEU A 237 9.11 -1.01 4.57
CA LEU A 237 8.16 -1.84 5.32
C LEU A 237 7.06 -1.00 5.97
N ARG A 238 7.43 0.08 6.66
CA ARG A 238 6.47 1.01 7.29
C ARG A 238 5.55 1.66 6.25
N GLU A 239 6.10 2.12 5.13
CA GLU A 239 5.34 2.73 4.04
C GLU A 239 4.39 1.73 3.35
N ALA A 240 4.72 0.44 3.38
CA ALA A 240 3.84 -0.64 2.94
C ALA A 240 2.75 -1.01 3.97
N GLY A 241 2.67 -0.32 5.11
CA GLY A 241 1.69 -0.58 6.16
C GLY A 241 2.03 -1.74 7.08
N LEU A 242 3.29 -2.19 7.10
CA LEU A 242 3.77 -3.21 8.03
C LEU A 242 4.29 -2.57 9.32
N GLU A 243 3.98 -3.20 10.45
CA GLU A 243 4.39 -2.79 11.79
C GLU A 243 5.65 -3.55 12.20
N LEU A 244 6.71 -2.82 12.54
CA LEU A 244 7.93 -3.43 13.04
C LEU A 244 7.67 -4.09 14.40
N GLU A 245 7.90 -5.40 14.51
CA GLU A 245 7.83 -6.15 15.76
C GLU A 245 9.21 -6.34 16.37
N ARG A 246 10.22 -6.65 15.56
CA ARG A 246 11.61 -6.83 15.99
C ARG A 246 12.60 -6.27 14.97
N PHE A 247 13.68 -5.73 15.51
CA PHE A 247 14.89 -5.35 14.78
C PHE A 247 16.07 -5.81 15.64
N GLU A 248 16.81 -6.79 15.15
CA GLU A 248 17.93 -7.42 15.86
C GLU A 248 19.21 -7.20 15.07
N GLU A 249 20.33 -7.07 15.78
CA GLU A 249 21.67 -7.00 15.20
C GLU A 249 22.59 -7.97 15.94
N TRP A 250 23.43 -8.68 15.19
CA TRP A 250 24.35 -9.64 15.78
C TRP A 250 25.81 -9.34 15.43
N PRO A 251 26.74 -9.57 16.39
CA PRO A 251 28.17 -9.37 16.19
C PRO A 251 28.86 -10.58 15.55
N HIS A 252 28.09 -11.43 14.87
CA HIS A 252 28.55 -12.62 14.15
C HIS A 252 27.87 -12.70 12.79
N SER A 253 28.53 -13.33 11.82
CA SER A 253 27.99 -13.67 10.52
C SER A 253 27.73 -15.17 10.40
N ASN A 254 26.58 -15.52 9.83
CA ASN A 254 26.14 -16.90 9.67
C ASN A 254 26.71 -17.47 8.37
N GLY A 255 27.52 -18.53 8.46
CA GLY A 255 28.07 -19.27 7.32
C GLY A 255 29.18 -18.56 6.51
N CYS A 256 29.10 -17.24 6.36
CA CYS A 256 30.05 -16.45 5.57
C CYS A 256 31.14 -15.82 6.43
N ARG A 257 32.39 -15.93 5.98
CA ARG A 257 33.54 -15.25 6.58
C ARG A 257 33.77 -13.93 5.83
N LEU A 258 33.24 -12.83 6.37
CA LEU A 258 33.27 -11.52 5.69
C LEU A 258 34.68 -10.92 5.60
N TYR A 259 35.54 -11.17 6.60
CA TYR A 259 36.91 -10.64 6.63
C TYR A 259 37.94 -11.73 6.92
N ASP A 260 39.14 -11.56 6.36
CA ASP A 260 40.27 -12.49 6.45
C ASP A 260 40.74 -12.76 7.89
N ASP A 261 40.47 -11.84 8.81
CA ASP A 261 40.89 -11.93 10.22
C ASP A 261 39.79 -12.44 11.16
N MET A 262 38.60 -12.76 10.64
CA MET A 262 37.51 -13.31 11.46
C MET A 262 37.83 -14.73 11.95
N VAL A 263 37.30 -15.05 13.12
CA VAL A 263 37.44 -16.33 13.80
C VAL A 263 36.10 -17.04 13.91
N ARG A 264 36.10 -18.37 13.97
CA ARG A 264 34.87 -19.15 14.18
C ARG A 264 34.34 -18.96 15.60
N VAL A 265 33.03 -18.83 15.73
CA VAL A 265 32.34 -18.87 17.03
C VAL A 265 32.37 -20.31 17.55
N ASN A 266 32.67 -20.47 18.83
CA ASN A 266 32.58 -21.76 19.51
C ASN A 266 31.16 -21.96 20.06
N ASP A 267 30.23 -22.31 19.19
CA ASP A 267 28.84 -22.63 19.53
C ASP A 267 28.48 -24.05 19.06
N HIS A 268 27.22 -24.45 19.23
CA HIS A 268 26.75 -25.78 18.86
C HIS A 268 26.61 -25.98 17.34
N ASP A 269 26.64 -24.89 16.55
CA ASP A 269 26.46 -24.92 15.10
C ASP A 269 27.82 -25.00 14.38
N GLY A 270 28.81 -24.24 14.86
CA GLY A 270 30.19 -24.22 14.35
C GLY A 270 30.40 -23.50 13.01
N ARG A 271 29.34 -22.94 12.40
CA ARG A 271 29.40 -22.25 11.10
C ARG A 271 29.35 -20.72 11.21
N ARG A 272 29.27 -20.16 12.42
CA ARG A 272 29.27 -18.71 12.65
C ARG A 272 30.70 -18.14 12.72
N TRP A 273 30.85 -16.89 12.28
CA TRP A 273 32.12 -16.14 12.34
C TRP A 273 31.96 -14.85 13.11
N THR A 274 32.98 -14.43 13.86
CA THR A 274 32.98 -13.17 14.63
C THR A 274 34.36 -12.50 14.59
N THR A 275 34.44 -11.28 15.11
CA THR A 275 35.69 -10.53 15.28
C THR A 275 36.62 -11.24 16.28
N ALA A 276 37.92 -11.20 16.02
CA ALA A 276 38.91 -11.86 16.89
C ALA A 276 38.87 -11.29 18.33
N PRO A 277 39.16 -12.10 19.37
CA PRO A 277 39.20 -11.63 20.75
C PRO A 277 40.10 -10.40 20.93
N GLY A 278 39.59 -9.38 21.62
CA GLY A 278 40.31 -8.12 21.85
C GLY A 278 40.13 -7.08 20.74
N GLN A 279 39.47 -7.41 19.63
CA GLN A 279 39.01 -6.42 18.64
C GLN A 279 37.61 -5.88 19.01
N PRO A 280 37.25 -4.67 18.58
CA PRO A 280 35.88 -4.18 18.67
C PRO A 280 34.91 -5.06 17.87
N THR A 281 33.73 -5.33 18.46
CA THR A 281 32.64 -6.01 17.75
C THR A 281 32.02 -5.09 16.72
N LEU A 282 31.63 -5.64 15.57
CA LEU A 282 30.92 -4.93 14.50
C LEU A 282 29.50 -5.51 14.36
N PRO A 283 28.49 -4.75 13.93
CA PRO A 283 27.24 -5.34 13.50
C PRO A 283 27.50 -6.08 12.18
N LEU A 284 27.38 -7.41 12.19
CA LEU A 284 27.69 -8.26 11.04
C LEU A 284 26.44 -8.83 10.39
N MET A 285 25.38 -8.98 11.16
CA MET A 285 24.07 -9.47 10.72
C MET A 285 22.98 -8.56 11.26
N LEU A 286 21.86 -8.50 10.54
CA LEU A 286 20.62 -7.92 11.02
C LEU A 286 19.45 -8.86 10.76
N GLY A 287 18.42 -8.72 11.58
CA GLY A 287 17.17 -9.45 11.50
C GLY A 287 15.99 -8.50 11.66
N ILE A 288 14.99 -8.62 10.79
CA ILE A 288 13.77 -7.81 10.85
C ILE A 288 12.58 -8.73 10.88
N ARG A 289 11.66 -8.48 11.81
CA ARG A 289 10.30 -9.03 11.77
C ARG A 289 9.31 -7.88 11.75
N ALA A 290 8.44 -7.86 10.74
CA ALA A 290 7.36 -6.89 10.64
C ALA A 290 6.03 -7.58 10.33
N ARG A 291 4.96 -7.17 11.02
CA ARG A 291 3.63 -7.76 10.94
C ARG A 291 2.71 -6.90 10.09
N LYS A 292 1.86 -7.54 9.27
CA LYS A 292 0.68 -6.89 8.69
C LYS A 292 -0.40 -6.78 9.76
N PRO A 293 -0.92 -5.57 10.08
CA PRO A 293 -2.00 -5.42 11.05
C PRO A 293 -3.17 -6.38 10.78
N ALA A 294 -3.79 -6.91 11.85
CA ALA A 294 -4.89 -7.87 11.72
C ALA A 294 -6.23 -7.19 11.42
N GLY A 295 -6.42 -5.96 11.89
CA GLY A 295 -7.64 -5.19 11.67
C GLY A 295 -7.69 -4.48 10.32
N LEU A 296 -8.77 -3.74 10.09
CA LEU A 296 -9.04 -3.04 8.84
C LEU A 296 -8.33 -1.68 8.82
N PRO A 297 -7.48 -1.38 7.82
CA PRO A 297 -6.91 -0.05 7.66
C PRO A 297 -7.98 1.02 7.48
N MET A 298 -7.88 2.09 8.26
CA MET A 298 -8.77 3.24 8.19
C MET A 298 -7.99 4.55 8.12
N VAL A 299 -8.43 5.45 7.24
CA VAL A 299 -7.95 6.84 7.19
C VAL A 299 -9.16 7.76 7.34
N GLN A 300 -9.10 8.70 8.28
CA GLN A 300 -10.07 9.78 8.36
C GLN A 300 -9.56 10.98 7.56
N VAL A 301 -10.37 11.47 6.64
CA VAL A 301 -10.02 12.53 5.68
C VAL A 301 -11.05 13.65 5.77
N ASP A 302 -10.57 14.88 5.83
CA ASP A 302 -11.38 16.08 5.68
C ASP A 302 -11.43 16.45 4.18
N ALA A 303 -12.56 16.19 3.52
CA ALA A 303 -12.77 16.47 2.10
C ALA A 303 -13.24 17.92 1.86
N PHE A 304 -12.90 18.48 0.70
CA PHE A 304 -13.15 19.87 0.32
C PHE A 304 -12.48 20.91 1.23
N SER A 305 -11.29 20.58 1.73
CA SER A 305 -10.45 21.51 2.48
C SER A 305 -8.95 21.21 2.32
N ASP A 306 -8.14 22.24 2.50
CA ASP A 306 -6.68 22.20 2.71
C ASP A 306 -6.28 22.34 4.19
N GLU A 307 -7.23 22.56 5.09
CA GLU A 307 -7.01 22.69 6.53
C GLU A 307 -7.74 21.57 7.28
N ARG A 308 -7.07 21.00 8.28
CA ARG A 308 -7.71 20.05 9.20
C ARG A 308 -8.84 20.74 9.96
N PHE A 309 -9.83 19.97 10.37
CA PHE A 309 -11.01 20.44 11.11
C PHE A 309 -11.97 21.32 10.29
N ARG A 310 -11.72 21.47 8.99
CA ARG A 310 -12.62 22.07 8.01
C ARG A 310 -13.09 21.00 7.01
N GLY A 311 -13.89 21.38 6.03
CA GLY A 311 -14.41 20.44 5.05
C GLY A 311 -15.40 19.45 5.66
N ASN A 312 -15.66 18.35 4.94
CA ASN A 312 -16.52 17.27 5.39
C ASN A 312 -15.69 16.02 5.74
N PRO A 313 -15.69 15.59 7.01
CA PRO A 313 -14.93 14.43 7.43
C PRO A 313 -15.58 13.13 6.96
N ALA A 314 -14.78 12.23 6.39
CA ALA A 314 -15.18 10.86 6.09
C ALA A 314 -14.13 9.87 6.61
N ALA A 315 -14.59 8.72 7.10
CA ALA A 315 -13.72 7.56 7.33
C ALA A 315 -13.63 6.76 6.02
N VAL A 316 -12.43 6.39 5.61
CA VAL A 316 -12.18 5.51 4.47
C VAL A 316 -11.55 4.23 4.99
N VAL A 317 -12.30 3.13 4.91
CA VAL A 317 -11.90 1.80 5.38
C VAL A 317 -11.55 0.93 4.18
N VAL A 318 -10.34 0.37 4.16
CA VAL A 318 -9.86 -0.49 3.08
C VAL A 318 -10.06 -1.95 3.46
N LEU A 319 -10.78 -2.70 2.63
CA LEU A 319 -11.12 -4.08 2.83
C LEU A 319 -10.24 -4.99 1.97
N ASP A 320 -9.75 -6.08 2.57
CA ASP A 320 -9.09 -7.18 1.85
C ASP A 320 -10.11 -8.18 1.26
N GLN A 321 -11.31 -8.26 1.86
CA GLN A 321 -12.39 -9.15 1.47
C GLN A 321 -13.76 -8.51 1.78
N PRO A 322 -14.85 -8.93 1.12
CA PRO A 322 -16.19 -8.45 1.46
C PRO A 322 -16.54 -8.73 2.94
N LEU A 323 -17.21 -7.76 3.58
CA LEU A 323 -17.85 -7.92 4.88
C LEU A 323 -19.38 -7.86 4.70
N ASP A 324 -20.12 -8.42 5.65
CA ASP A 324 -21.57 -8.35 5.65
C ASP A 324 -22.07 -6.93 6.01
N ASP A 325 -23.29 -6.61 5.56
CA ASP A 325 -23.89 -5.27 5.71
C ASP A 325 -24.06 -4.85 7.18
N ALA A 326 -24.29 -5.79 8.09
CA ALA A 326 -24.47 -5.47 9.51
C ALA A 326 -23.14 -5.03 10.14
N THR A 327 -22.03 -5.68 9.77
CA THR A 327 -20.68 -5.29 10.17
C THR A 327 -20.30 -3.92 9.60
N LEU A 328 -20.56 -3.68 8.31
CA LEU A 328 -20.28 -2.37 7.68
C LEU A 328 -21.06 -1.24 8.35
N LEU A 329 -22.35 -1.46 8.63
CA LEU A 329 -23.20 -0.49 9.32
C LEU A 329 -22.72 -0.26 10.76
N ALA A 330 -22.33 -1.31 11.49
CA ALA A 330 -21.82 -1.19 12.85
C ALA A 330 -20.53 -0.35 12.90
N ILE A 331 -19.59 -0.56 11.97
CA ILE A 331 -18.38 0.26 11.85
C ILE A 331 -18.74 1.73 11.56
N ALA A 332 -19.66 1.97 10.64
CA ALA A 332 -20.08 3.33 10.31
C ALA A 332 -20.75 4.04 11.51
N ALA A 333 -21.56 3.31 12.27
CA ALA A 333 -22.18 3.79 13.50
C ALA A 333 -21.14 4.11 14.60
N GLU A 334 -20.15 3.24 14.79
CA GLU A 334 -19.07 3.43 15.77
C GLU A 334 -18.18 4.63 15.42
N ASN A 335 -17.85 4.80 14.13
CA ASN A 335 -17.08 5.95 13.64
C ASN A 335 -17.84 7.28 13.84
N ASN A 336 -19.17 7.25 13.73
CA ASN A 336 -20.07 8.39 13.94
C ASN A 336 -19.65 9.68 13.19
N LEU A 337 -19.15 9.52 11.96
CA LEU A 337 -18.90 10.60 11.00
C LEU A 337 -20.10 10.74 10.06
N SER A 338 -20.10 11.78 9.21
CA SER A 338 -21.11 11.95 8.16
C SER A 338 -21.24 10.65 7.35
N GLU A 339 -20.11 10.13 6.88
CA GLU A 339 -20.04 8.87 6.15
C GLU A 339 -18.75 8.09 6.44
N THR A 340 -18.90 6.77 6.46
CA THR A 340 -17.81 5.81 6.30
C THR A 340 -17.89 5.19 4.91
N ALA A 341 -16.81 5.33 4.13
CA ALA A 341 -16.62 4.69 2.84
C ALA A 341 -15.83 3.40 2.99
N PHE A 342 -16.31 2.32 2.37
CA PHE A 342 -15.63 1.03 2.33
C PHE A 342 -15.11 0.76 0.94
N LEU A 343 -13.82 0.49 0.82
CA LEU A 343 -13.12 0.22 -0.43
C LEU A 343 -12.72 -1.24 -0.51
N LEU A 344 -13.10 -1.91 -1.58
CA LEU A 344 -12.62 -3.26 -1.89
C LEU A 344 -11.99 -3.26 -3.28
N ARG A 345 -10.74 -3.70 -3.40
CA ARG A 345 -10.07 -3.76 -4.71
C ARG A 345 -10.79 -4.75 -5.61
N SER A 346 -11.19 -4.31 -6.81
CA SER A 346 -11.82 -5.17 -7.80
C SER A 346 -10.77 -5.76 -8.73
N HIS A 347 -10.74 -7.08 -8.84
CA HIS A 347 -9.90 -7.81 -9.79
C HIS A 347 -10.70 -8.09 -11.07
N ALA A 348 -11.22 -7.06 -11.74
CA ALA A 348 -11.92 -7.20 -13.00
C ALA A 348 -10.96 -6.99 -14.19
N ASP A 349 -10.85 -8.03 -15.00
CA ASP A 349 -10.43 -8.12 -16.42
C ASP A 349 -9.01 -7.69 -16.82
N GLY A 350 -8.08 -8.64 -16.70
CA GLY A 350 -6.89 -8.71 -17.56
C GLY A 350 -5.67 -7.93 -17.09
N LEU A 351 -4.50 -8.54 -17.26
CA LEU A 351 -3.14 -8.10 -16.88
C LEU A 351 -2.65 -6.84 -17.64
N ASP A 352 -3.52 -5.94 -18.07
CA ASP A 352 -3.10 -4.69 -18.71
C ASP A 352 -2.85 -3.61 -17.65
N LEU A 353 -1.56 -3.37 -17.36
CA LEU A 353 -1.06 -2.30 -16.49
C LEU A 353 -1.47 -0.89 -16.96
N ALA A 354 -2.07 -0.73 -18.15
CA ALA A 354 -2.63 0.53 -18.64
C ALA A 354 -4.08 0.80 -18.19
N THR A 355 -4.77 -0.19 -17.62
CA THR A 355 -6.15 -0.03 -17.15
C THR A 355 -6.15 0.56 -15.74
N PRO A 356 -6.93 1.62 -15.43
CA PRO A 356 -7.01 2.15 -14.08
C PRO A 356 -7.46 1.06 -13.10
N SER A 357 -6.85 0.98 -11.92
CA SER A 357 -7.34 0.06 -10.90
C SER A 357 -8.78 0.39 -10.57
N ARG A 358 -9.64 -0.62 -10.66
CA ARG A 358 -11.06 -0.51 -10.31
C ARG A 358 -11.24 -0.91 -8.86
N TRP A 359 -11.94 -0.07 -8.10
CA TRP A 359 -12.29 -0.32 -6.71
C TRP A 359 -13.81 -0.42 -6.60
N SER A 360 -14.33 -1.35 -5.82
CA SER A 360 -15.70 -1.27 -5.33
C SER A 360 -15.74 -0.27 -4.18
N ILE A 361 -16.77 0.58 -4.17
CA ILE A 361 -17.02 1.54 -3.09
C ILE A 361 -18.46 1.41 -2.59
N ARG A 362 -18.63 1.50 -1.27
CA ARG A 362 -19.92 1.62 -0.59
C ARG A 362 -19.83 2.71 0.47
N TRP A 363 -20.93 3.39 0.74
CA TRP A 363 -20.99 4.48 1.72
C TRP A 363 -22.11 4.23 2.72
N PHE A 364 -21.79 4.43 3.98
CA PHE A 364 -22.73 4.28 5.07
C PHE A 364 -22.70 5.54 5.92
N THR A 365 -23.88 6.09 6.19
CA THR A 365 -24.07 6.95 7.35
C THR A 365 -24.08 6.07 8.60
N PRO A 366 -24.14 6.65 9.82
CA PRO A 366 -24.31 5.86 11.05
C PRO A 366 -25.57 4.97 11.09
N THR A 367 -26.54 5.21 10.19
CA THR A 367 -27.86 4.53 10.24
C THR A 367 -28.25 3.80 8.97
N THR A 368 -27.65 4.08 7.82
CA THR A 368 -28.03 3.44 6.55
C THR A 368 -26.92 3.49 5.49
N GLU A 369 -26.97 2.56 4.54
CA GLU A 369 -26.22 2.69 3.28
C GLU A 369 -26.86 3.78 2.40
N VAL A 370 -26.03 4.54 1.67
CA VAL A 370 -26.46 5.53 0.67
C VAL A 370 -25.95 5.16 -0.72
N ASP A 371 -26.73 5.48 -1.76
CA ASP A 371 -26.41 5.08 -3.15
C ASP A 371 -25.29 5.90 -3.79
N LEU A 372 -25.02 7.12 -3.31
CA LEU A 372 -23.96 8.01 -3.80
C LEU A 372 -23.57 9.05 -2.73
N CYS A 373 -22.26 9.22 -2.50
CA CYS A 373 -21.76 10.29 -1.62
C CYS A 373 -20.52 10.99 -2.21
N GLY A 374 -20.63 12.30 -2.47
CA GLY A 374 -19.58 13.07 -3.15
C GLY A 374 -18.31 13.23 -2.31
N HIS A 375 -18.40 13.74 -1.08
CA HIS A 375 -17.21 14.05 -0.27
C HIS A 375 -16.47 12.78 0.16
N ALA A 376 -17.17 11.70 0.50
CA ALA A 376 -16.58 10.42 0.84
C ALA A 376 -15.95 9.71 -0.38
N THR A 377 -16.48 9.95 -1.59
CA THR A 377 -15.81 9.54 -2.85
C THR A 377 -14.51 10.30 -3.06
N LEU A 378 -14.50 11.63 -2.84
CA LEU A 378 -13.29 12.45 -2.93
C LEU A 378 -12.23 12.02 -1.91
N ALA A 379 -12.64 11.79 -0.66
CA ALA A 379 -11.80 11.25 0.41
C ALA A 379 -11.20 9.88 0.03
N SER A 380 -12.03 8.99 -0.53
CA SER A 380 -11.59 7.68 -1.01
C SER A 380 -10.54 7.79 -2.12
N ALA A 381 -10.76 8.69 -3.08
CA ALA A 381 -9.78 8.97 -4.13
C ALA A 381 -8.48 9.56 -3.57
N HIS A 382 -8.55 10.41 -2.54
CA HIS A 382 -7.37 10.92 -1.84
C HIS A 382 -6.56 9.78 -1.18
N VAL A 383 -7.21 8.79 -0.60
CA VAL A 383 -6.53 7.60 -0.05
C VAL A 383 -5.94 6.74 -1.17
N VAL A 384 -6.71 6.42 -2.22
CA VAL A 384 -6.22 5.58 -3.32
C VAL A 384 -5.05 6.26 -4.03
N LEU A 385 -5.25 7.46 -4.57
CA LEU A 385 -4.21 8.16 -5.35
C LEU A 385 -3.09 8.71 -4.45
N GLY A 386 -3.35 8.97 -3.16
CA GLY A 386 -2.31 9.47 -2.26
C GLY A 386 -1.41 8.39 -1.67
N GLN A 387 -1.95 7.19 -1.45
CA GLN A 387 -1.31 6.18 -0.59
C GLN A 387 -1.24 4.80 -1.25
N LEU A 388 -2.35 4.31 -1.83
CA LEU A 388 -2.42 2.94 -2.35
C LEU A 388 -1.84 2.83 -3.77
N GLU A 389 -2.01 3.86 -4.58
CA GLU A 389 -1.64 3.94 -6.00
C GLU A 389 -1.09 5.34 -6.35
N PRO A 390 0.06 5.74 -5.77
CA PRO A 390 0.60 7.09 -5.93
C PRO A 390 0.91 7.48 -7.38
N ASP A 391 1.29 6.50 -8.20
CA ASP A 391 1.63 6.69 -9.61
C ASP A 391 0.40 6.75 -10.53
N ALA A 392 -0.81 6.52 -10.00
CA ALA A 392 -2.03 6.64 -10.78
C ALA A 392 -2.47 8.11 -10.93
N GLU A 393 -2.91 8.45 -12.13
CA GLU A 393 -3.49 9.77 -12.45
C GLU A 393 -5.00 9.83 -12.17
N ARG A 394 -5.66 8.67 -12.15
CA ARG A 394 -7.11 8.54 -11.92
C ARG A 394 -7.45 7.20 -11.28
N VAL A 395 -8.58 7.18 -10.59
CA VAL A 395 -9.19 5.99 -9.99
C VAL A 395 -10.63 5.84 -10.47
N GLU A 396 -11.04 4.58 -10.69
CA GLU A 396 -12.42 4.22 -11.01
C GLU A 396 -13.07 3.49 -9.84
N PHE A 397 -14.23 3.96 -9.40
CA PHE A 397 -15.04 3.31 -8.37
C PHE A 397 -16.32 2.71 -8.96
N SER A 398 -16.52 1.41 -8.76
CA SER A 398 -17.78 0.73 -9.03
C SER A 398 -18.68 0.84 -7.79
N SER A 399 -19.83 1.49 -7.97
CA SER A 399 -20.81 1.75 -6.91
C SER A 399 -22.21 1.30 -7.32
N ARG A 400 -23.18 1.37 -6.38
CA ARG A 400 -24.61 1.14 -6.66
C ARG A 400 -25.18 2.11 -7.70
N SER A 401 -24.64 3.33 -7.76
CA SER A 401 -24.97 4.36 -8.75
C SER A 401 -24.16 4.25 -10.06
N GLY A 402 -23.41 3.16 -10.26
CA GLY A 402 -22.58 2.94 -11.44
C GLY A 402 -21.13 3.36 -11.25
N LEU A 403 -20.43 3.61 -12.36
CA LEU A 403 -19.00 3.92 -12.38
C LEU A 403 -18.76 5.39 -12.08
N LEU A 404 -17.92 5.66 -11.08
CA LEU A 404 -17.45 6.99 -10.72
C LEU A 404 -15.98 7.12 -11.06
N THR A 405 -15.57 8.25 -11.60
CA THR A 405 -14.16 8.53 -11.90
C THR A 405 -13.70 9.76 -11.15
N VAL A 406 -12.55 9.64 -10.49
CA VAL A 406 -11.86 10.77 -9.86
C VAL A 406 -10.45 10.84 -10.42
N SER A 407 -10.04 12.01 -10.90
CA SER A 407 -8.70 12.25 -11.42
C SER A 407 -7.98 13.32 -10.61
N ARG A 408 -6.65 13.31 -10.67
CA ARG A 408 -5.86 14.49 -10.30
C ARG A 408 -6.21 15.63 -11.23
N ASP A 409 -6.24 16.84 -10.71
CA ASP A 409 -6.41 18.03 -11.55
C ASP A 409 -5.10 18.34 -12.29
N HIS A 410 -5.19 18.48 -13.61
CA HIS A 410 -4.06 18.80 -14.48
C HIS A 410 -3.42 20.15 -14.17
N GLN A 411 -4.17 21.09 -13.58
CA GLN A 411 -3.65 22.41 -13.23
C GLN A 411 -2.92 22.43 -11.88
N ALA A 412 -3.28 21.53 -10.97
CA ALA A 412 -2.74 21.47 -9.62
C ALA A 412 -2.94 20.05 -9.05
N PRO A 413 -1.91 19.17 -9.03
CA PRO A 413 -2.06 17.75 -8.72
C PRO A 413 -2.43 17.44 -7.26
N ASP A 414 -2.41 18.45 -6.37
CA ASP A 414 -2.94 18.41 -5.00
C ASP A 414 -4.48 18.50 -4.95
N ARG A 415 -5.12 18.85 -6.07
CA ARG A 415 -6.58 18.87 -6.21
C ARG A 415 -7.08 17.62 -6.93
N LEU A 416 -8.28 17.20 -6.56
CA LEU A 416 -8.98 16.07 -7.14
C LEU A 416 -10.25 16.56 -7.83
N CYS A 417 -10.55 15.97 -8.98
CA CYS A 417 -11.68 16.31 -9.84
C CYS A 417 -12.64 15.13 -9.94
N MET A 418 -13.90 15.35 -9.55
CA MET A 418 -15.00 14.40 -9.74
C MET A 418 -15.91 14.89 -10.87
N ASN A 419 -16.40 13.97 -11.70
CA ASN A 419 -17.25 14.32 -12.83
C ASN A 419 -18.65 13.72 -12.68
N PHE A 420 -19.66 14.58 -12.49
CA PHE A 420 -21.05 14.17 -12.26
C PHE A 420 -22.02 14.76 -13.30
N PRO A 421 -23.18 14.12 -13.52
CA PRO A 421 -24.28 14.75 -14.26
C PRO A 421 -24.74 16.04 -13.57
N ALA A 422 -25.07 17.07 -14.35
CA ALA A 422 -25.71 18.27 -13.82
C ALA A 422 -27.20 18.00 -13.53
N ASP A 423 -27.73 18.59 -12.46
CA ASP A 423 -29.13 18.46 -12.02
C ASP A 423 -29.78 19.86 -11.92
N PRO A 424 -30.04 20.53 -13.05
CA PRO A 424 -30.49 21.92 -13.06
C PRO A 424 -31.87 22.09 -12.40
N PRO A 425 -32.00 22.94 -11.36
CA PRO A 425 -33.24 23.06 -10.60
C PRO A 425 -34.33 23.80 -11.37
N GLN A 426 -35.59 23.50 -11.05
CA GLN A 426 -36.77 24.11 -11.65
C GLN A 426 -37.53 24.99 -10.65
N PRO A 427 -38.09 26.14 -11.06
CA PRO A 427 -38.91 26.97 -10.17
C PRO A 427 -40.09 26.19 -9.60
N CYS A 428 -40.41 26.44 -8.34
CA CYS A 428 -41.57 25.84 -7.66
C CYS A 428 -42.36 26.89 -6.87
N PRO A 429 -43.66 26.64 -6.59
CA PRO A 429 -44.46 27.56 -5.80
C PRO A 429 -43.86 27.78 -4.41
N ALA A 430 -44.02 28.98 -3.87
CA ALA A 430 -43.58 29.29 -2.51
C ALA A 430 -44.25 28.34 -1.51
N ASP A 431 -43.44 27.76 -0.61
CA ASP A 431 -43.90 26.92 0.47
C ASP A 431 -43.72 27.65 1.81
N GLY A 432 -44.85 28.00 2.44
CA GLY A 432 -44.86 28.69 3.73
C GLY A 432 -44.33 27.82 4.87
N ALA A 433 -44.47 26.50 4.79
CA ALA A 433 -43.93 25.57 5.78
C ALA A 433 -42.40 25.49 5.66
N LEU A 434 -41.85 25.46 4.45
CA LEU A 434 -40.40 25.51 4.24
C LEU A 434 -39.79 26.84 4.72
N SER A 435 -40.44 27.96 4.40
CA SER A 435 -39.99 29.28 4.85
C SER A 435 -40.01 29.39 6.38
N HIS A 436 -41.06 28.86 7.02
CA HIS A 436 -41.16 28.78 8.48
C HIS A 436 -40.05 27.89 9.07
N ALA A 437 -39.82 26.72 8.48
CA ALA A 437 -38.82 25.77 8.93
C ALA A 437 -37.38 26.30 8.77
N LEU A 438 -37.09 27.10 7.73
CA LEU A 438 -35.79 27.76 7.58
C LEU A 438 -35.60 28.98 8.52
N GLY A 439 -36.69 29.50 9.09
CA GLY A 439 -36.69 30.73 9.88
C GLY A 439 -36.55 32.00 9.05
N ALA A 440 -36.63 31.91 7.72
CA ALA A 440 -36.52 33.04 6.80
C ALA A 440 -37.25 32.73 5.48
N THR A 441 -37.74 33.78 4.81
CA THR A 441 -38.41 33.66 3.51
C THR A 441 -37.38 33.78 2.39
N PRO A 442 -37.17 32.73 1.55
CA PRO A 442 -36.29 32.84 0.40
C PRO A 442 -36.89 33.76 -0.67
N ARG A 443 -36.02 34.44 -1.42
CA ARG A 443 -36.41 35.26 -2.59
C ARG A 443 -36.97 34.40 -3.71
N GLU A 444 -36.39 33.23 -3.91
CA GLU A 444 -36.78 32.28 -4.94
C GLU A 444 -36.67 30.87 -4.35
N LEU A 445 -37.64 30.03 -4.70
CA LEU A 445 -37.63 28.62 -4.35
C LEU A 445 -37.61 27.78 -5.62
N LEU A 446 -36.66 26.86 -5.69
CA LEU A 446 -36.55 25.88 -6.76
C LEU A 446 -36.49 24.46 -6.18
N VAL A 447 -36.67 23.47 -7.04
CA VAL A 447 -36.58 22.06 -6.69
C VAL A 447 -35.84 21.28 -7.77
N ALA A 448 -35.01 20.35 -7.33
CA ALA A 448 -34.36 19.32 -8.14
C ALA A 448 -34.41 18.01 -7.32
N SER A 449 -33.28 17.30 -7.17
CA SER A 449 -33.17 16.25 -6.16
C SER A 449 -33.39 16.78 -4.73
N TYR A 450 -33.12 18.07 -4.48
CA TYR A 450 -33.32 18.76 -3.19
C TYR A 450 -34.11 20.06 -3.37
N TRP A 451 -34.62 20.63 -2.27
CA TRP A 451 -35.07 22.03 -2.28
C TRP A 451 -33.89 22.98 -2.46
N VAL A 452 -34.11 24.09 -3.17
CA VAL A 452 -33.15 25.19 -3.33
C VAL A 452 -33.80 26.51 -2.94
N ALA A 453 -33.44 27.00 -1.76
CA ALA A 453 -33.87 28.28 -1.20
C ALA A 453 -32.81 29.34 -1.47
N VAL A 454 -33.16 30.33 -2.31
CA VAL A 454 -32.23 31.37 -2.76
C VAL A 454 -32.47 32.65 -1.97
N PHE A 455 -31.41 33.22 -1.43
CA PHE A 455 -31.40 34.45 -0.65
C PHE A 455 -30.63 35.54 -1.40
N ASP A 456 -30.84 36.79 -1.00
CA ASP A 456 -30.21 37.95 -1.64
C ASP A 456 -28.75 38.10 -1.21
N THR A 457 -28.42 37.71 0.02
CA THR A 457 -27.08 37.95 0.59
C THR A 457 -26.49 36.74 1.30
N GLN A 458 -25.16 36.63 1.28
CA GLN A 458 -24.40 35.68 2.08
C GLN A 458 -24.73 35.79 3.59
N ALA A 459 -25.01 37.00 4.08
CA ALA A 459 -25.37 37.27 5.46
C ALA A 459 -26.69 36.60 5.88
N GLU A 460 -27.70 36.60 4.99
CA GLU A 460 -28.98 35.92 5.22
C GLU A 460 -28.78 34.41 5.35
N VAL A 461 -28.02 33.79 4.44
CA VAL A 461 -27.71 32.35 4.50
C VAL A 461 -26.96 31.99 5.79
N ARG A 462 -25.99 32.82 6.20
CA ARG A 462 -25.26 32.62 7.46
C ARG A 462 -26.16 32.72 8.69
N ALA A 463 -27.16 33.60 8.66
CA ALA A 463 -28.05 33.87 9.78
C ALA A 463 -29.18 32.83 9.95
N LEU A 464 -29.39 31.92 8.97
CA LEU A 464 -30.43 30.89 9.06
C LEU A 464 -30.27 30.05 10.33
N ALA A 465 -31.37 29.83 11.04
CA ALA A 465 -31.48 28.98 12.21
C ALA A 465 -32.66 28.02 12.00
N PRO A 466 -32.47 26.94 11.23
CA PRO A 466 -33.58 26.08 10.85
C PRO A 466 -34.16 25.31 12.03
N ASP A 467 -35.48 25.11 12.01
CA ASP A 467 -36.16 24.09 12.81
C ASP A 467 -36.01 22.73 12.11
N PHE A 468 -35.00 21.97 12.53
CA PHE A 468 -34.69 20.66 11.95
C PHE A 468 -35.85 19.66 12.11
N ALA A 469 -36.64 19.75 13.18
CA ALA A 469 -37.79 18.87 13.39
C ALA A 469 -38.95 19.20 12.44
N ALA A 470 -39.08 20.46 12.04
CA ALA A 470 -40.02 20.87 10.99
C ALA A 470 -39.51 20.47 9.60
N LEU A 471 -38.22 20.72 9.31
CA LEU A 471 -37.61 20.35 8.03
C LEU A 471 -37.67 18.84 7.76
N ALA A 472 -37.43 18.00 8.76
CA ALA A 472 -37.49 16.54 8.63
C ALA A 472 -38.87 16.00 8.18
N LYS A 473 -39.93 16.81 8.29
CA LYS A 473 -41.29 16.43 7.89
C LYS A 473 -41.65 16.86 6.46
N LEU A 474 -40.81 17.66 5.80
CA LEU A 474 -41.06 18.21 4.48
C LEU A 474 -40.34 17.36 3.43
N PRO A 475 -41.03 16.67 2.50
CA PRO A 475 -40.35 15.96 1.42
C PRO A 475 -39.70 16.95 0.42
N PRO A 476 -38.49 16.65 -0.14
CA PRO A 476 -37.72 15.42 0.03
C PRO A 476 -37.01 15.28 1.39
N GLY A 477 -36.81 16.36 2.15
CA GLY A 477 -36.21 16.34 3.49
C GLY A 477 -34.87 17.07 3.53
N GLU A 478 -34.30 17.35 2.36
CA GLU A 478 -33.04 18.05 2.17
C GLU A 478 -33.25 19.42 1.49
N VAL A 479 -32.53 20.42 1.99
CA VAL A 479 -32.65 21.80 1.56
C VAL A 479 -31.28 22.44 1.40
N ILE A 480 -31.04 23.00 0.22
CA ILE A 480 -29.93 23.89 -0.08
C ILE A 480 -30.38 25.33 0.18
N ALA A 481 -29.68 26.07 1.02
CA ALA A 481 -29.79 27.53 1.11
C ALA A 481 -28.60 28.17 0.40
N THR A 482 -28.82 29.11 -0.53
CA THR A 482 -27.73 29.69 -1.34
C THR A 482 -27.92 31.19 -1.61
N ALA A 483 -26.83 31.90 -1.84
CA ALA A 483 -26.79 33.33 -2.15
C ALA A 483 -25.51 33.66 -2.95
N PRO A 484 -25.45 34.83 -3.64
CA PRO A 484 -24.17 35.32 -4.14
C PRO A 484 -23.19 35.52 -2.98
N ALA A 485 -21.90 35.26 -3.22
CA ALA A 485 -20.88 35.46 -2.21
C ALA A 485 -20.51 36.95 -2.07
N ASP A 486 -20.00 37.33 -0.91
CA ASP A 486 -19.45 38.68 -0.72
C ASP A 486 -18.03 38.77 -1.35
N GLY A 487 -17.76 39.83 -2.11
CA GLY A 487 -16.46 40.10 -2.73
C GLY A 487 -16.23 39.35 -4.06
N ASP A 488 -14.99 39.38 -4.56
CA ASP A 488 -14.63 38.87 -5.91
C ASP A 488 -13.93 37.50 -5.89
N GLU A 489 -13.66 36.93 -4.71
CA GLU A 489 -12.94 35.65 -4.57
C GLU A 489 -13.83 34.42 -4.75
N LEU A 490 -15.10 34.53 -4.38
CA LEU A 490 -16.09 33.47 -4.49
C LEU A 490 -17.25 33.96 -5.36
N ASP A 491 -17.90 33.05 -6.05
CA ASP A 491 -19.06 33.34 -6.90
C ASP A 491 -20.37 33.18 -6.12
N PHE A 492 -20.47 32.14 -5.29
CA PHE A 492 -21.65 31.89 -4.47
C PHE A 492 -21.32 31.13 -3.18
N VAL A 493 -22.25 31.17 -2.23
CA VAL A 493 -22.21 30.40 -1.00
C VAL A 493 -23.40 29.48 -0.86
N SER A 494 -23.26 28.45 -0.01
CA SER A 494 -24.36 27.57 0.35
C SER A 494 -24.33 27.11 1.81
N ARG A 495 -25.46 26.63 2.31
CA ARG A 495 -25.60 25.71 3.44
C ARG A 495 -26.53 24.58 3.03
N PHE A 496 -26.40 23.42 3.66
CA PHE A 496 -27.19 22.23 3.33
C PHE A 496 -27.73 21.58 4.58
N PHE A 497 -29.04 21.41 4.64
CA PHE A 497 -29.75 20.82 5.78
C PHE A 497 -30.42 19.53 5.33
N ALA A 498 -30.20 18.43 6.04
CA ALA A 498 -30.73 17.11 5.66
C ALA A 498 -31.27 16.30 6.86
N PRO A 499 -32.09 16.90 7.74
CA PRO A 499 -32.54 16.23 8.96
C PRO A 499 -33.43 15.00 8.67
N GLY A 500 -34.03 14.91 7.47
CA GLY A 500 -34.77 13.74 7.01
C GLY A 500 -33.93 12.45 6.91
N VAL A 501 -32.60 12.57 6.79
CA VAL A 501 -31.65 11.44 6.75
C VAL A 501 -30.72 11.42 7.96
N GLY A 502 -31.07 12.14 9.03
CA GLY A 502 -30.34 12.13 10.30
C GLY A 502 -29.18 13.12 10.40
N ILE A 503 -29.04 14.06 9.47
CA ILE A 503 -27.98 15.07 9.46
C ILE A 503 -28.61 16.47 9.49
N ASP A 504 -28.58 17.13 10.64
CA ASP A 504 -29.13 18.48 10.79
C ASP A 504 -28.53 19.47 9.77
N GLU A 505 -27.20 19.57 9.71
CA GLU A 505 -26.48 20.36 8.72
C GLU A 505 -25.23 19.60 8.24
N ASP A 506 -25.12 19.39 6.94
CA ASP A 506 -23.97 18.74 6.33
C ASP A 506 -22.82 19.75 6.16
N PRO A 507 -21.57 19.43 6.55
CA PRO A 507 -20.45 20.37 6.44
C PRO A 507 -20.18 20.84 5.01
N VAL A 508 -20.10 19.91 4.05
CA VAL A 508 -19.87 20.19 2.63
C VAL A 508 -20.51 19.13 1.75
N THR A 509 -21.43 19.55 0.89
CA THR A 509 -22.28 18.65 0.11
C THR A 509 -21.91 18.71 -1.37
N GLY A 510 -21.11 17.73 -1.84
CA GLY A 510 -20.71 17.67 -3.24
C GLY A 510 -21.88 17.54 -4.21
N SER A 511 -22.86 16.66 -3.91
CA SER A 511 -24.04 16.45 -4.76
C SER A 511 -24.89 17.72 -4.92
N ALA A 512 -24.97 18.58 -3.90
CA ALA A 512 -25.66 19.87 -4.00
C ALA A 512 -25.07 20.78 -5.09
N HIS A 513 -23.78 20.63 -5.42
CA HIS A 513 -23.13 21.42 -6.46
C HIS A 513 -23.45 20.94 -7.88
N CYS A 514 -24.04 19.74 -8.04
CA CYS A 514 -24.65 19.32 -9.30
C CYS A 514 -25.90 20.16 -9.63
N ILE A 515 -26.53 20.73 -8.60
CA ILE A 515 -27.71 21.61 -8.72
C ILE A 515 -27.28 23.09 -8.74
N LEU A 516 -26.39 23.48 -7.84
CA LEU A 516 -25.96 24.88 -7.70
C LEU A 516 -25.10 25.37 -8.87
N ALA A 517 -24.20 24.53 -9.41
CA ALA A 517 -23.32 24.94 -10.50
C ALA A 517 -24.08 25.37 -11.76
N PRO A 518 -25.02 24.59 -12.34
CA PRO A 518 -25.77 25.03 -13.52
C PRO A 518 -26.62 26.28 -13.23
N TYR A 519 -27.20 26.38 -12.02
CA TYR A 519 -28.00 27.54 -11.61
C TYR A 519 -27.18 28.83 -11.57
N TRP A 520 -26.04 28.84 -10.85
CA TRP A 520 -25.19 30.01 -10.74
C TRP A 520 -24.40 30.29 -12.02
N ALA A 521 -24.03 29.27 -12.79
CA ALA A 521 -23.37 29.43 -14.09
C ALA A 521 -24.24 30.24 -15.06
N ALA A 522 -25.54 29.92 -15.12
CA ALA A 522 -26.51 30.63 -15.95
C ALA A 522 -26.69 32.08 -15.49
N ARG A 523 -26.82 32.31 -14.18
CA ARG A 523 -27.02 33.65 -13.60
C ARG A 523 -25.80 34.57 -13.72
N LEU A 524 -24.61 34.03 -13.52
CA LEU A 524 -23.37 34.78 -13.52
C LEU A 524 -22.69 34.81 -14.90
N ALA A 525 -23.25 34.09 -15.89
CA ALA A 525 -22.66 33.89 -17.21
C ALA A 525 -21.21 33.36 -17.14
N LYS A 526 -20.95 32.41 -16.24
CA LYS A 526 -19.62 31.81 -16.00
C LYS A 526 -19.67 30.29 -16.19
N GLN A 527 -18.58 29.73 -16.73
CA GLN A 527 -18.41 28.27 -16.87
C GLN A 527 -17.59 27.66 -15.73
N ARG A 528 -16.81 28.48 -15.03
CA ARG A 528 -15.99 28.09 -13.87
C ARG A 528 -16.39 28.96 -12.69
N LEU A 529 -16.78 28.31 -11.60
CA LEU A 529 -17.34 28.94 -10.41
C LEU A 529 -16.55 28.49 -9.18
N ARG A 530 -16.31 29.42 -8.26
CA ARG A 530 -15.70 29.16 -6.95
C ARG A 530 -16.78 29.28 -5.89
N ALA A 531 -17.07 28.19 -5.20
CA ALA A 531 -18.12 28.10 -4.22
C ALA A 531 -17.57 27.84 -2.82
N ARG A 532 -18.33 28.28 -1.82
CA ARG A 532 -18.07 27.91 -0.42
C ARG A 532 -19.34 27.49 0.29
N GLN A 533 -19.35 26.28 0.83
CA GLN A 533 -20.37 25.91 1.82
C GLN A 533 -19.97 26.55 3.14
N ILE A 534 -20.81 27.43 3.68
CA ILE A 534 -20.54 28.24 4.89
C ILE A 534 -21.20 27.64 6.14
N SER A 535 -21.10 26.31 6.26
CA SER A 535 -21.40 25.58 7.50
C SER A 535 -20.40 25.94 8.61
N ALA A 536 -20.60 25.39 9.81
CA ALA A 536 -19.67 25.62 10.94
C ALA A 536 -18.21 25.24 10.63
N ARG A 537 -17.99 24.16 9.86
CA ARG A 537 -16.65 23.74 9.40
C ARG A 537 -16.20 24.52 8.17
N GLY A 538 -17.14 24.73 7.26
CA GLY A 538 -16.95 25.35 5.96
C GLY A 538 -16.12 24.51 4.99
N GLY A 539 -16.31 24.70 3.69
CA GLY A 539 -15.48 24.05 2.67
C GLY A 539 -15.58 24.68 1.30
N PHE A 540 -14.57 24.40 0.48
CA PHE A 540 -14.37 25.05 -0.81
C PHE A 540 -14.55 24.04 -1.94
N ILE A 541 -15.37 24.42 -2.92
CA ILE A 541 -15.65 23.61 -4.10
C ILE A 541 -15.51 24.50 -5.32
N GLU A 542 -14.68 24.10 -6.26
CA GLU A 542 -14.65 24.72 -7.57
C GLU A 542 -15.49 23.88 -8.53
N CYS A 543 -16.40 24.52 -9.26
CA CYS A 543 -17.30 23.85 -10.19
C CYS A 543 -16.95 24.28 -11.62
N VAL A 544 -16.82 23.32 -12.53
CA VAL A 544 -16.64 23.60 -13.97
C VAL A 544 -17.78 22.95 -14.75
N MET A 545 -18.56 23.77 -15.45
CA MET A 545 -19.62 23.28 -16.32
C MET A 545 -19.04 22.66 -17.59
N ARG A 546 -19.55 21.46 -17.94
CA ARG A 546 -19.16 20.66 -19.11
C ARG A 546 -20.42 20.20 -19.84
N GLY A 547 -21.16 21.15 -20.39
CA GLY A 547 -22.45 20.87 -21.04
C GLY A 547 -23.49 20.41 -20.01
N ASP A 548 -23.91 19.15 -20.10
CA ASP A 548 -24.87 18.48 -19.21
C ASP A 548 -24.20 17.85 -17.97
N ARG A 549 -22.90 18.11 -17.75
CA ARG A 549 -22.11 17.60 -16.63
C ARG A 549 -21.43 18.73 -15.86
N VAL A 550 -21.07 18.45 -14.62
CA VAL A 550 -20.26 19.32 -13.78
C VAL A 550 -19.03 18.57 -13.26
N GLU A 551 -17.88 19.24 -13.35
CA GLU A 551 -16.67 18.82 -12.66
C GLU A 551 -16.63 19.53 -11.30
N LEU A 552 -16.54 18.76 -10.22
CA LEU A 552 -16.38 19.25 -8.87
C LEU A 552 -14.93 19.03 -8.45
N ILE A 553 -14.22 20.12 -8.20
CA ILE A 553 -12.80 20.13 -7.88
C ILE A 553 -12.63 20.55 -6.42
N GLY A 554 -11.88 19.73 -5.67
CA GLY A 554 -11.65 19.95 -4.25
C GLY A 554 -10.30 19.42 -3.78
N ARG A 555 -9.88 19.87 -2.60
CA ARG A 555 -8.74 19.32 -1.87
C ARG A 555 -9.20 18.37 -0.77
N CYS A 556 -8.29 17.54 -0.29
CA CYS A 556 -8.49 16.68 0.86
C CYS A 556 -7.27 16.75 1.76
N VAL A 557 -7.48 16.62 3.07
CA VAL A 557 -6.40 16.51 4.05
C VAL A 557 -6.64 15.35 5.00
N GLY A 558 -5.62 14.50 5.19
CA GLY A 558 -5.66 13.44 6.19
C GLY A 558 -5.66 13.99 7.62
N TYR A 559 -6.64 13.56 8.41
CA TYR A 559 -6.76 13.89 9.84
C TYR A 559 -6.12 12.81 10.72
N ALA A 560 -6.55 11.56 10.55
CA ALA A 560 -6.09 10.43 11.34
C ALA A 560 -5.91 9.17 10.47
N ARG A 561 -5.05 8.26 10.91
CA ARG A 561 -4.87 6.93 10.33
C ARG A 561 -4.76 5.90 11.44
N GLY A 562 -5.33 4.73 11.22
CA GLY A 562 -5.30 3.64 12.20
C GLY A 562 -5.83 2.35 11.63
N THR A 563 -6.12 1.42 12.52
CA THR A 563 -6.62 0.08 12.20
C THR A 563 -7.83 -0.21 13.08
N ILE A 564 -8.90 -0.72 12.50
CA ILE A 564 -10.10 -1.17 13.21
C ILE A 564 -9.92 -2.64 13.56
N ASP A 565 -9.81 -2.95 14.85
CA ASP A 565 -9.85 -4.32 15.33
C ASP A 565 -11.31 -4.79 15.40
N LEU A 566 -11.61 -5.92 14.75
CA LEU A 566 -12.94 -6.52 14.71
C LEU A 566 -13.11 -7.64 15.74
#